data_AF-A0AAN5T2F3-F1
#
_entry.id   AF-A0AAN5T2F3-F1
#
_cell.length_a   1.000
_cell.length_b   1.000
_cell.length_c   1.000
_cell.angle_alpha   90.00
_cell.angle_beta   90.00
_cell.angle_gamma   90.00
#
_symmetry.space_group_name_H-M   'P 1'
#
loop_
_entity.id
_entity.type
_entity.pdbx_description
1 polymer ?
#
loop_
_entity_poly.entity_id
_entity_poly.type
_entity_poly.pdbx_seq_one_letter_code
_entity_poly.pdbx_strand_id
1 'polypeptide(L)'
;PAYAGGLPINTPFGLFYSPNITPDKETGIGNWTEKDFIRALKDGRDPKGRNYFPVFPYVYFSKITDDDARALYAYFMSIPPVKLKNKSLPFPFGVPGARFALWGWNLLFFFPQENSIEYDPDKSPEWNRGRYIVDTLGHCSMCHTPMNIFGSAKNRYYLTGSFIDGYWAPNITKYGLESATHQEVADVFKAGELINKAGPVAGPMAEVNHNSLSHLTEADRLAIATYLKTVESEEYLGVSPSDLPPTIARGRQVYLKACLICHQDNKMGAPVIGDSASWYTRLKSSGLTGLYRHAIYGYNQMPV
;
A
#
# COMPACT_ATOMS: atom_id res chain seq x y z
N PRO A 1 -19.90 -2.45 12.68
CA PRO A 1 -19.50 -1.32 13.55
C PRO A 1 -18.03 -0.96 13.31
N ALA A 2 -17.66 0.32 13.35
CA ALA A 2 -16.26 0.71 13.19
C ALA A 2 -15.39 0.07 14.29
N TYR A 3 -14.15 -0.32 13.94
CA TYR A 3 -13.12 -0.84 14.86
C TYR A 3 -13.44 -2.15 15.61
N ALA A 4 -14.64 -2.72 15.45
CA ALA A 4 -15.09 -3.93 16.15
C ALA A 4 -14.54 -5.25 15.54
N GLY A 5 -13.73 -5.17 14.50
CA GLY A 5 -13.11 -6.33 13.86
C GLY A 5 -14.03 -7.07 12.88
N GLY A 6 -13.55 -8.24 12.43
CA GLY A 6 -14.27 -9.15 11.53
C GLY A 6 -14.06 -8.92 10.02
N LEU A 7 -13.31 -7.89 9.62
CA LEU A 7 -12.98 -7.62 8.21
C LEU A 7 -12.06 -8.72 7.66
N PRO A 8 -12.43 -9.42 6.57
CA PRO A 8 -11.54 -10.36 5.89
C PRO A 8 -10.35 -9.66 5.25
N ILE A 9 -9.15 -10.21 5.42
CA ILE A 9 -7.91 -9.72 4.82
C ILE A 9 -7.30 -10.88 4.03
N ASN A 10 -7.38 -10.81 2.70
CA ASN A 10 -6.76 -11.78 1.82
C ASN A 10 -5.24 -11.57 1.81
N THR A 11 -4.50 -12.62 2.10
CA THR A 11 -3.03 -12.62 1.96
C THR A 11 -2.61 -13.80 1.08
N PRO A 12 -1.41 -13.76 0.49
CA PRO A 12 -0.84 -14.92 -0.20
C PRO A 12 -0.72 -16.17 0.69
N PHE A 13 -0.78 -16.00 2.01
CA PHE A 13 -0.66 -17.07 3.00
C PHE A 13 -2.00 -17.57 3.55
N GLY A 14 -3.11 -16.96 3.15
CA GLY A 14 -4.46 -17.31 3.60
C GLY A 14 -5.27 -16.11 4.08
N LEU A 15 -6.49 -16.40 4.55
CA LEU A 15 -7.48 -15.40 4.94
C LEU A 15 -7.38 -15.04 6.43
N PHE A 16 -7.03 -13.81 6.74
CA PHE A 16 -7.01 -13.28 8.10
C PHE A 16 -8.27 -12.46 8.38
N TYR A 17 -8.52 -12.17 9.66
CA TYR A 17 -9.59 -11.27 10.07
C TYR A 17 -9.06 -10.20 11.04
N SER A 18 -9.47 -8.96 10.84
CA SER A 18 -9.13 -7.87 11.76
C SER A 18 -9.70 -8.14 13.16
N PRO A 19 -8.95 -7.91 14.26
CA PRO A 19 -9.49 -8.03 15.61
C PRO A 19 -10.35 -6.82 16.00
N ASN A 20 -11.15 -6.98 17.04
CA ASN A 20 -11.84 -5.92 17.75
C ASN A 20 -10.84 -5.10 18.57
N ILE A 21 -10.73 -3.82 18.26
CA ILE A 21 -9.83 -2.87 18.93
C ILE A 21 -10.62 -1.78 19.68
N THR A 22 -11.91 -1.99 19.93
CA THR A 22 -12.73 -1.11 20.79
C THR A 22 -12.38 -1.33 22.28
N PRO A 23 -12.75 -0.41 23.19
CA PRO A 23 -12.41 -0.54 24.61
C PRO A 23 -13.31 -1.53 25.37
N ASP A 24 -13.99 -2.43 24.65
CA ASP A 24 -14.72 -3.54 25.28
C ASP A 24 -13.75 -4.44 26.05
N LYS A 25 -14.07 -4.71 27.32
CA LYS A 25 -13.20 -5.46 28.24
C LYS A 25 -13.20 -6.97 27.98
N GLU A 26 -14.21 -7.51 27.31
CA GLU A 26 -14.32 -8.96 27.10
C GLU A 26 -13.74 -9.38 25.75
N THR A 27 -13.98 -8.59 24.71
CA THR A 27 -13.73 -8.95 23.32
C THR A 27 -12.81 -7.98 22.58
N GLY A 28 -12.61 -6.77 23.11
CA GLY A 28 -11.73 -5.74 22.57
C GLY A 28 -10.42 -5.58 23.35
N ILE A 29 -9.88 -4.37 23.34
CA ILE A 29 -8.63 -4.01 24.03
C ILE A 29 -8.85 -3.33 25.38
N GLY A 30 -10.06 -3.37 25.95
CA GLY A 30 -10.43 -2.62 27.16
C GLY A 30 -9.62 -2.92 28.43
N ASN A 31 -8.86 -4.03 28.46
CA ASN A 31 -7.97 -4.38 29.57
C ASN A 31 -6.48 -4.13 29.26
N TRP A 32 -6.15 -3.62 28.07
CA TRP A 32 -4.78 -3.31 27.71
C TRP A 32 -4.35 -2.03 28.41
N THR A 33 -3.11 -2.01 28.87
CA THR A 33 -2.48 -0.75 29.28
C THR A 33 -1.98 0.01 28.04
N GLU A 34 -1.71 1.31 28.18
CA GLU A 34 -1.04 2.10 27.13
C GLU A 34 0.27 1.42 26.69
N LYS A 35 1.04 0.89 27.66
CA LYS A 35 2.27 0.15 27.40
C LYS A 35 2.06 -1.10 26.55
N ASP A 36 0.95 -1.81 26.74
CA ASP A 36 0.63 -2.99 25.93
C ASP A 36 0.24 -2.60 24.50
N PHE A 37 -0.50 -1.51 24.34
CA PHE A 37 -0.84 -0.96 23.03
C PHE A 37 0.40 -0.49 22.26
N ILE A 38 1.27 0.26 22.91
CA ILE A 38 2.55 0.70 22.34
C ILE A 38 3.44 -0.49 21.99
N ARG A 39 3.51 -1.53 22.85
CA ARG A 39 4.22 -2.78 22.53
C ARG A 39 3.67 -3.45 21.28
N ALA A 40 2.36 -3.48 21.10
CA ALA A 40 1.77 -4.03 19.90
C ALA A 40 2.25 -3.28 18.66
N LEU A 41 2.12 -1.95 18.65
CA LEU A 41 2.52 -1.12 17.50
C LEU A 41 4.04 -1.15 17.24
N LYS A 42 4.85 -1.00 18.29
CA LYS A 42 6.30 -0.79 18.17
C LYS A 42 7.13 -2.07 18.15
N ASP A 43 6.68 -3.13 18.81
CA ASP A 43 7.42 -4.38 18.89
C ASP A 43 6.76 -5.52 18.11
N GLY A 44 5.54 -5.31 17.59
CA GLY A 44 4.76 -6.38 16.96
C GLY A 44 4.41 -7.49 17.93
N ARG A 45 4.16 -7.18 19.22
CA ARG A 45 3.91 -8.17 20.27
C ARG A 45 2.65 -7.88 21.07
N ASP A 46 1.90 -8.94 21.37
CA ASP A 46 0.70 -8.83 22.19
C ASP A 46 1.03 -8.56 23.68
N PRO A 47 0.02 -8.29 24.54
CA PRO A 47 0.25 -8.04 25.97
C PRO A 47 0.97 -9.19 26.70
N LYS A 48 0.91 -10.41 26.15
CA LYS A 48 1.58 -11.61 26.69
C LYS A 48 2.97 -11.84 26.06
N GLY A 49 3.44 -10.92 25.23
CA GLY A 49 4.74 -10.98 24.56
C GLY A 49 4.80 -11.89 23.33
N ARG A 50 3.66 -12.39 22.83
CA ARG A 50 3.64 -13.25 21.63
C ARG A 50 3.71 -12.39 20.38
N ASN A 51 4.51 -12.82 19.39
CA ASN A 51 4.65 -12.10 18.13
C ASN A 51 3.34 -12.08 17.33
N TYR A 52 3.03 -10.94 16.72
CA TYR A 52 1.99 -10.78 15.72
C TYR A 52 2.47 -11.22 14.35
N PHE A 53 1.53 -11.73 13.54
CA PHE A 53 1.79 -11.97 12.13
C PHE A 53 1.93 -10.61 11.41
N PRO A 54 2.87 -10.45 10.44
CA PRO A 54 3.11 -9.19 9.73
C PRO A 54 1.91 -8.64 8.93
N VAL A 55 0.82 -9.40 8.81
CA VAL A 55 -0.48 -8.88 8.34
C VAL A 55 -0.98 -7.72 9.20
N PHE A 56 -0.58 -7.69 10.48
CA PHE A 56 -0.59 -6.48 11.28
C PHE A 56 0.70 -5.71 10.95
N PRO A 57 0.63 -4.51 10.34
CA PRO A 57 1.79 -3.85 9.73
C PRO A 57 2.71 -3.15 10.76
N TYR A 58 3.07 -3.84 11.84
CA TYR A 58 3.94 -3.32 12.91
C TYR A 58 5.35 -2.94 12.41
N VAL A 59 5.82 -3.53 11.30
CA VAL A 59 7.08 -3.13 10.65
C VAL A 59 7.06 -1.65 10.26
N TYR A 60 5.89 -1.12 9.93
CA TYR A 60 5.69 0.30 9.59
C TYR A 60 5.23 1.11 10.81
N PHE A 61 4.31 0.58 11.61
CA PHE A 61 3.83 1.28 12.80
C PHE A 61 4.92 1.48 13.86
N SER A 62 5.95 0.64 13.90
CA SER A 62 7.09 0.84 14.81
C SER A 62 7.82 2.16 14.63
N LYS A 63 7.65 2.80 13.48
CA LYS A 63 8.30 4.04 13.09
C LYS A 63 7.58 5.31 13.54
N ILE A 64 6.35 5.20 14.07
CA ILE A 64 5.60 6.36 14.57
C ILE A 64 6.26 6.93 15.83
N THR A 65 6.01 8.23 16.08
CA THR A 65 6.42 8.87 17.33
C THR A 65 5.68 8.26 18.52
N ASP A 66 6.29 8.31 19.70
CA ASP A 66 5.62 7.84 20.91
C ASP A 66 4.36 8.64 21.21
N ASP A 67 4.34 9.93 20.89
CA ASP A 67 3.19 10.80 21.13
C ASP A 67 2.01 10.44 20.24
N ASP A 68 2.25 10.12 18.96
CA ASP A 68 1.20 9.61 18.07
C ASP A 68 0.68 8.24 18.56
N ALA A 69 1.57 7.37 19.05
CA ALA A 69 1.16 6.08 19.61
C ALA A 69 0.27 6.23 20.85
N ARG A 70 0.60 7.16 21.75
CA ARG A 70 -0.20 7.52 22.93
C ARG A 70 -1.54 8.16 22.54
N ALA A 71 -1.53 9.06 21.56
CA ALA A 71 -2.75 9.69 21.06
C ALA A 71 -3.72 8.67 20.44
N LEU A 72 -3.20 7.71 19.67
CA LEU A 72 -3.98 6.59 19.14
C LEU A 72 -4.59 5.75 20.27
N TYR A 73 -3.81 5.39 21.29
CA TYR A 73 -4.33 4.68 22.46
C TYR A 73 -5.47 5.46 23.13
N ALA A 74 -5.26 6.75 23.42
CA ALA A 74 -6.28 7.59 24.03
C ALA A 74 -7.58 7.64 23.19
N TYR A 75 -7.45 7.76 21.86
CA TYR A 75 -8.59 7.74 20.96
C TYR A 75 -9.34 6.40 21.01
N PHE A 76 -8.67 5.27 20.85
CA PHE A 76 -9.32 3.95 20.91
C PHE A 76 -9.93 3.64 22.27
N MET A 77 -9.41 4.22 23.35
CA MET A 77 -10.02 4.09 24.68
C MET A 77 -11.23 5.02 24.90
N SER A 78 -11.43 6.03 24.04
CA SER A 78 -12.55 6.98 24.11
C SER A 78 -13.78 6.60 23.27
N ILE A 79 -13.62 5.70 22.27
CA ILE A 79 -14.73 5.31 21.39
C ILE A 79 -15.73 4.37 22.09
N PRO A 80 -16.99 4.27 21.62
CA PRO A 80 -17.96 3.34 22.20
C PRO A 80 -17.47 1.87 22.16
N PRO A 81 -17.59 1.11 23.26
CA PRO A 81 -17.23 -0.30 23.28
C PRO A 81 -18.21 -1.12 22.44
N VAL A 82 -17.70 -2.09 21.69
CA VAL A 82 -18.52 -3.04 20.94
C VAL A 82 -18.15 -4.45 21.38
N LYS A 83 -19.13 -5.16 21.97
CA LYS A 83 -18.96 -6.55 22.38
C LYS A 83 -19.12 -7.48 21.17
N LEU A 84 -18.00 -7.78 20.50
CA LEU A 84 -17.93 -8.65 19.34
C LEU A 84 -16.69 -9.55 19.39
N LYS A 85 -16.91 -10.85 19.49
CA LYS A 85 -15.83 -11.85 19.61
C LYS A 85 -15.03 -11.95 18.30
N ASN A 86 -13.70 -11.95 18.44
CA ASN A 86 -12.78 -12.15 17.33
C ASN A 86 -12.97 -13.52 16.65
N LYS A 87 -12.83 -13.54 15.32
CA LYS A 87 -12.75 -14.79 14.56
C LYS A 87 -11.41 -15.47 14.82
N SER A 88 -11.43 -16.80 14.84
CA SER A 88 -10.21 -17.60 14.98
C SER A 88 -9.29 -17.41 13.78
N LEU A 89 -7.98 -17.53 14.02
CA LEU A 89 -7.00 -17.59 12.93
C LEU A 89 -7.23 -18.85 12.10
N PRO A 90 -7.06 -18.78 10.77
CA PRO A 90 -7.14 -19.96 9.91
C PRO A 90 -6.04 -20.97 10.27
N PHE A 91 -6.26 -22.25 9.96
CA PHE A 91 -5.19 -23.24 9.95
C PHE A 91 -4.18 -22.90 8.83
N PRO A 92 -2.85 -23.05 9.06
CA PRO A 92 -2.20 -23.53 10.30
C PRO A 92 -1.89 -22.42 11.32
N PHE A 93 -2.18 -21.14 11.06
CA PHE A 93 -1.78 -20.02 11.92
C PHE A 93 -2.43 -19.99 13.31
N GLY A 94 -3.55 -20.70 13.49
CA GLY A 94 -4.22 -20.85 14.78
C GLY A 94 -3.61 -21.89 15.72
N VAL A 95 -2.69 -22.75 15.28
CA VAL A 95 -2.16 -23.84 16.11
C VAL A 95 -1.15 -23.34 17.15
N PRO A 96 -1.06 -23.99 18.33
CA PRO A 96 0.00 -23.70 19.30
C PRO A 96 1.38 -23.77 18.65
N GLY A 97 2.23 -22.76 18.90
CA GLY A 97 3.59 -22.71 18.34
C GLY A 97 3.70 -22.08 16.95
N ALA A 98 2.61 -21.83 16.20
CA ALA A 98 2.69 -21.19 14.88
C ALA A 98 3.41 -19.82 14.90
N ARG A 99 3.29 -19.10 16.01
CA ARG A 99 3.96 -17.81 16.23
C ARG A 99 5.47 -17.92 16.53
N PHE A 100 6.00 -19.12 16.78
CA PHE A 100 7.43 -19.31 17.04
C PHE A 100 8.27 -19.02 15.79
N ALA A 101 7.78 -19.41 14.61
CA ALA A 101 8.44 -19.10 13.34
C ALA A 101 8.64 -17.59 13.11
N LEU A 102 7.77 -16.76 13.70
CA LEU A 102 7.88 -15.29 13.62
C LEU A 102 9.10 -14.74 14.35
N TRP A 103 9.71 -15.46 15.29
CA TRP A 103 10.99 -15.03 15.86
C TRP A 103 12.08 -14.98 14.79
N GLY A 104 12.19 -16.03 13.99
CA GLY A 104 13.14 -16.07 12.87
C GLY A 104 12.80 -15.04 11.79
N TRP A 105 11.50 -14.87 11.49
CA TRP A 105 11.06 -13.83 10.55
C TRP A 105 11.44 -12.43 11.03
N ASN A 106 11.17 -12.10 12.29
CA ASN A 106 11.49 -10.79 12.87
C ASN A 106 13.01 -10.55 12.88
N LEU A 107 13.82 -11.57 13.18
CA LEU A 107 15.28 -11.46 13.13
C LEU A 107 15.81 -11.07 11.74
N LEU A 108 15.14 -11.52 10.67
CA LEU A 108 15.55 -11.27 9.29
C LEU A 108 14.96 -9.99 8.69
N PHE A 109 13.77 -9.59 9.14
CA PHE A 109 12.96 -8.58 8.43
C PHE A 109 12.44 -7.44 9.32
N PHE A 110 12.73 -7.43 10.62
CA PHE A 110 12.24 -6.40 11.53
C PHE A 110 13.34 -5.86 12.45
N PHE A 111 13.72 -4.60 12.21
CA PHE A 111 14.80 -3.89 12.90
C PHE A 111 14.25 -2.64 13.62
N PRO A 112 13.51 -2.81 14.74
CA PRO A 112 12.79 -1.70 15.40
C PRO A 112 13.68 -0.57 15.90
N GLN A 113 14.96 -0.85 16.21
CA GLN A 113 15.91 0.16 16.70
C GLN A 113 16.42 1.09 15.59
N GLU A 114 16.29 0.68 14.32
CA GLU A 114 16.73 1.46 13.15
C GLU A 114 15.55 2.18 12.47
N ASN A 115 14.37 2.09 13.08
CA ASN A 115 13.09 2.36 12.42
C ASN A 115 12.50 3.74 12.78
N SER A 116 13.07 4.52 13.69
CA SER A 116 12.59 5.88 13.92
C SER A 116 12.82 6.74 12.66
N ILE A 117 11.77 7.40 12.17
CA ILE A 117 11.93 8.39 11.10
C ILE A 117 12.48 9.66 11.73
N GLU A 118 13.77 9.86 11.54
CA GLU A 118 14.44 11.08 11.94
C GLU A 118 14.16 12.20 10.92
N TYR A 119 14.06 13.41 11.45
CA TYR A 119 13.94 14.62 10.64
C TYR A 119 15.23 14.84 9.86
N ASP A 120 15.13 14.93 8.54
CA ASP A 120 16.25 15.26 7.67
C ASP A 120 16.39 16.79 7.58
N PRO A 121 17.48 17.38 8.11
CA PRO A 121 17.68 18.82 8.14
C PRO A 121 17.90 19.44 6.75
N ASP A 122 18.29 18.63 5.76
CA ASP A 122 18.51 19.07 4.39
C ASP A 122 17.21 19.06 3.55
N LYS A 123 16.09 18.66 4.17
CA LYS A 123 14.77 18.57 3.52
C LYS A 123 13.78 19.53 4.15
N SER A 124 12.79 19.95 3.36
CA SER A 124 11.75 20.83 3.87
C SER A 124 10.89 20.15 4.93
N PRO A 125 10.22 20.91 5.82
CA PRO A 125 9.26 20.35 6.76
C PRO A 125 8.16 19.52 6.09
N GLU A 126 7.69 19.94 4.92
CA GLU A 126 6.65 19.26 4.14
C GLU A 126 7.16 17.91 3.61
N TRP A 127 8.42 17.86 3.15
CA TRP A 127 9.03 16.61 2.71
C TRP A 127 9.15 15.62 3.86
N ASN A 128 9.64 16.06 5.03
CA ASN A 128 9.75 15.23 6.22
C ASN A 128 8.38 14.72 6.69
N ARG A 129 7.36 15.59 6.65
CA ARG A 129 5.98 15.22 6.94
C ARG A 129 5.44 14.17 5.97
N GLY A 130 5.72 14.34 4.67
CA GLY A 130 5.33 13.38 3.64
C GLY A 130 5.96 12.01 3.84
N ARG A 131 7.27 11.98 4.10
CA ARG A 131 8.01 10.75 4.45
C ARG A 131 7.40 10.07 5.67
N TYR A 132 7.14 10.85 6.72
CA TYR A 132 6.52 10.32 7.94
C TYR A 132 5.17 9.66 7.65
N ILE A 133 4.30 10.29 6.86
CA ILE A 133 3.00 9.68 6.54
C ILE A 133 3.18 8.41 5.69
N VAL A 134 3.99 8.47 4.65
CA VAL A 134 4.17 7.38 3.67
C VAL A 134 4.82 6.13 4.29
N ASP A 135 5.83 6.31 5.14
CA ASP A 135 6.63 5.21 5.69
C ASP A 135 6.12 4.64 7.02
N THR A 136 5.15 5.31 7.65
CA THR A 136 4.61 4.89 8.96
C THR A 136 3.15 4.42 8.84
N LEU A 137 2.17 5.23 9.25
CA LEU A 137 0.75 4.92 9.26
C LEU A 137 0.14 4.75 7.87
N GLY A 138 0.69 5.40 6.84
CA GLY A 138 0.28 5.21 5.45
C GLY A 138 0.84 3.94 4.82
N HIS A 139 1.97 3.43 5.34
CA HIS A 139 2.64 2.19 4.95
C HIS A 139 2.56 1.88 3.44
N CYS A 140 2.81 2.88 2.59
CA CYS A 140 2.47 2.80 1.17
C CYS A 140 3.23 1.67 0.48
N SER A 141 4.45 1.37 0.95
CA SER A 141 5.26 0.26 0.44
C SER A 141 4.65 -1.11 0.66
N MET A 142 3.70 -1.29 1.59
CA MET A 142 3.03 -2.57 1.79
C MET A 142 2.24 -3.01 0.55
N CYS A 143 1.72 -2.04 -0.23
CA CYS A 143 1.02 -2.30 -1.49
C CYS A 143 1.88 -1.97 -2.72
N HIS A 144 2.67 -0.90 -2.65
CA HIS A 144 3.43 -0.38 -3.79
C HIS A 144 4.86 -0.95 -3.90
N THR A 145 5.24 -1.96 -3.11
CA THR A 145 6.55 -2.63 -3.23
C THR A 145 6.35 -4.14 -3.39
N PRO A 146 7.01 -4.80 -4.35
CA PRO A 146 6.94 -6.25 -4.46
C PRO A 146 7.40 -6.94 -3.18
N MET A 147 6.70 -8.01 -2.81
CA MET A 147 7.11 -8.87 -1.71
C MET A 147 8.03 -10.01 -2.17
N ASN A 148 8.89 -10.47 -1.28
CA ASN A 148 9.58 -11.75 -1.42
C ASN A 148 8.67 -12.92 -1.02
N ILE A 149 9.15 -14.16 -1.22
CA ILE A 149 8.38 -15.37 -0.91
C ILE A 149 8.04 -15.53 0.59
N PHE A 150 8.71 -14.80 1.47
CA PHE A 150 8.46 -14.79 2.91
C PHE A 150 7.48 -13.68 3.32
N GLY A 151 6.89 -12.95 2.37
CA GLY A 151 5.93 -11.89 2.64
C GLY A 151 6.54 -10.60 3.18
N SER A 152 7.85 -10.40 3.00
CA SER A 152 8.53 -9.14 3.34
C SER A 152 8.80 -8.30 2.08
N ALA A 153 8.78 -6.98 2.21
CA ALA A 153 9.00 -6.06 1.10
C ALA A 153 10.43 -6.19 0.54
N LYS A 154 10.56 -6.19 -0.79
CA LYS A 154 11.86 -6.11 -1.47
C LYS A 154 12.27 -4.64 -1.57
N ASN A 155 12.92 -4.12 -0.53
CA ASN A 155 13.27 -2.69 -0.41
C ASN A 155 14.07 -2.11 -1.59
N ARG A 156 14.80 -2.94 -2.37
CA ARG A 156 15.45 -2.48 -3.60
C ARG A 156 14.47 -1.93 -4.65
N TYR A 157 13.23 -2.42 -4.64
CA TYR A 157 12.12 -2.00 -5.50
C TYR A 157 11.11 -1.12 -4.76
N TYR A 158 11.58 -0.34 -3.78
CA TYR A 158 10.71 0.48 -2.94
C TYR A 158 9.81 1.40 -3.79
N LEU A 159 8.49 1.25 -3.59
CA LEU A 159 7.41 2.01 -4.24
C LEU A 159 7.28 1.87 -5.77
N THR A 160 7.92 0.88 -6.39
CA THR A 160 7.90 0.70 -7.85
C THR A 160 6.63 0.02 -8.38
N GLY A 161 5.72 -0.40 -7.51
CA GLY A 161 4.45 -1.04 -7.83
C GLY A 161 4.43 -2.55 -7.62
N SER A 162 3.24 -3.11 -7.40
CA SER A 162 3.02 -4.55 -7.25
C SER A 162 1.55 -4.93 -7.44
N PHE A 163 1.25 -6.23 -7.59
CA PHE A 163 -0.13 -6.72 -7.54
C PHE A 163 -0.54 -7.02 -6.09
N ILE A 164 -1.69 -6.48 -5.67
CA ILE A 164 -2.29 -6.73 -4.35
C ILE A 164 -3.78 -7.01 -4.52
N ASP A 165 -4.24 -8.15 -3.98
CA ASP A 165 -5.65 -8.58 -4.03
C ASP A 165 -6.29 -8.53 -5.45
N GLY A 166 -5.49 -8.84 -6.48
CA GLY A 166 -5.93 -8.80 -7.88
C GLY A 166 -5.92 -7.41 -8.54
N TYR A 167 -5.58 -6.36 -7.80
CA TYR A 167 -5.43 -4.99 -8.30
C TYR A 167 -3.95 -4.62 -8.47
N TRP A 168 -3.69 -3.74 -9.43
CA TRP A 168 -2.37 -3.17 -9.65
C TRP A 168 -2.17 -1.93 -8.78
N ALA A 169 -1.21 -1.98 -7.86
CA ALA A 169 -0.67 -0.82 -7.18
C ALA A 169 0.46 -0.23 -8.06
N PRO A 170 0.29 0.96 -8.65
CA PRO A 170 1.23 1.50 -9.62
C PRO A 170 2.58 1.91 -9.00
N ASN A 171 3.54 2.24 -9.86
CA ASN A 171 4.76 2.91 -9.45
C ASN A 171 4.41 4.31 -8.93
N ILE A 172 4.74 4.62 -7.67
CA ILE A 172 4.49 5.93 -7.05
C ILE A 172 5.78 6.66 -6.68
N THR A 173 6.90 6.27 -7.30
CA THR A 173 8.18 6.99 -7.22
C THR A 173 8.17 8.25 -8.10
N LYS A 174 9.25 9.04 -8.04
CA LYS A 174 9.49 10.17 -8.95
C LYS A 174 9.23 9.84 -10.42
N TYR A 175 9.62 8.65 -10.87
CA TYR A 175 9.45 8.23 -12.26
C TYR A 175 7.99 7.86 -12.59
N GLY A 176 7.30 7.15 -11.68
CA GLY A 176 5.89 6.82 -11.88
C GLY A 176 4.96 8.04 -11.79
N LEU A 177 5.42 9.10 -11.11
CA LEU A 177 4.69 10.35 -10.92
C LEU A 177 5.26 11.50 -11.77
N GLU A 178 6.12 11.23 -12.75
CA GLU A 178 6.84 12.25 -13.51
C GLU A 178 5.89 13.24 -14.19
N SER A 179 4.85 12.72 -14.85
CA SER A 179 3.86 13.53 -15.58
C SER A 179 2.86 14.26 -14.70
N ALA A 180 2.78 13.92 -13.41
CA ALA A 180 1.76 14.44 -12.50
C ALA A 180 2.28 15.63 -11.70
N THR A 181 1.46 16.66 -11.54
CA THR A 181 1.73 17.74 -10.57
C THR A 181 1.55 17.24 -9.13
N HIS A 182 2.10 17.95 -8.16
CA HIS A 182 1.86 17.66 -6.73
C HIS A 182 0.37 17.67 -6.38
N GLN A 183 -0.39 18.57 -7.01
CA GLN A 183 -1.83 18.68 -6.80
C GLN A 183 -2.56 17.47 -7.35
N GLU A 184 -2.23 17.01 -8.57
CA GLU A 184 -2.85 15.81 -9.15
C GLU A 184 -2.60 14.57 -8.30
N VAL A 185 -1.40 14.43 -7.73
CA VAL A 185 -1.11 13.34 -6.78
C VAL A 185 -1.94 13.47 -5.50
N ALA A 186 -2.04 14.67 -4.93
CA ALA A 186 -2.86 14.92 -3.74
C ALA A 186 -4.35 14.67 -4.00
N ASP A 187 -4.84 15.00 -5.19
CA ASP A 187 -6.24 14.84 -5.58
C ASP A 187 -6.63 13.38 -5.75
N VAL A 188 -5.68 12.46 -6.01
CA VAL A 188 -5.96 11.01 -5.98
C VAL A 188 -6.61 10.60 -4.67
N PHE A 189 -6.12 11.14 -3.54
CA PHE A 189 -6.61 10.77 -2.20
C PHE A 189 -7.94 11.44 -1.86
N LYS A 190 -8.19 12.65 -2.38
CA LYS A 190 -9.39 13.45 -2.09
C LYS A 190 -10.55 13.13 -3.02
N ALA A 191 -10.29 13.09 -4.33
CA ALA A 191 -11.28 12.88 -5.36
C ALA A 191 -11.54 11.39 -5.64
N GLY A 192 -10.60 10.50 -5.26
CA GLY A 192 -10.72 9.08 -5.57
C GLY A 192 -10.62 8.80 -7.06
N GLU A 193 -9.89 9.64 -7.80
CA GLU A 193 -9.65 9.51 -9.24
C GLU A 193 -8.16 9.28 -9.50
N LEU A 194 -7.84 8.43 -10.46
CA LEU A 194 -6.47 8.21 -10.90
C LEU A 194 -5.92 9.44 -11.63
N ILE A 195 -4.59 9.55 -11.62
CA ILE A 195 -3.85 10.57 -12.36
C ILE A 195 -4.27 10.59 -13.83
N ASN A 196 -4.24 11.77 -14.45
CA ASN A 196 -4.66 12.00 -15.84
C ASN A 196 -6.14 11.66 -16.13
N LYS A 197 -6.98 11.54 -15.09
CA LYS A 197 -8.40 11.16 -15.22
C LYS A 197 -8.56 9.79 -15.89
N ALA A 198 -7.61 8.88 -15.63
CA ALA A 198 -7.66 7.53 -16.18
C ALA A 198 -8.93 6.79 -15.74
N GLY A 199 -9.49 7.12 -14.59
CA GLY A 199 -10.73 6.57 -14.06
C GLY A 199 -10.77 6.63 -12.54
N PRO A 200 -11.83 6.10 -11.89
CA PRO A 200 -11.88 6.05 -10.44
C PRO A 200 -10.82 5.10 -9.87
N VAL A 201 -10.30 5.46 -8.71
CA VAL A 201 -9.50 4.54 -7.87
C VAL A 201 -10.39 3.37 -7.48
N ALA A 202 -9.87 2.14 -7.61
CA ALA A 202 -10.60 0.92 -7.32
C ALA A 202 -9.81 -0.01 -6.38
N GLY A 203 -10.47 -1.07 -5.91
CA GLY A 203 -9.86 -2.09 -5.07
C GLY A 203 -9.37 -1.56 -3.71
N PRO A 204 -8.30 -2.15 -3.16
CA PRO A 204 -7.78 -1.78 -1.84
C PRO A 204 -7.44 -0.29 -1.69
N MET A 205 -6.98 0.37 -2.76
CA MET A 205 -6.65 1.80 -2.71
C MET A 205 -7.91 2.67 -2.52
N ALA A 206 -9.06 2.24 -3.05
CA ALA A 206 -10.32 2.96 -2.86
C ALA A 206 -10.76 2.91 -1.38
N GLU A 207 -10.55 1.77 -0.72
CA GLU A 207 -10.82 1.63 0.72
C GLU A 207 -9.88 2.49 1.56
N VAL A 208 -8.60 2.56 1.20
CA VAL A 208 -7.60 3.42 1.86
C VAL A 208 -7.98 4.90 1.71
N ASN A 209 -8.38 5.33 0.52
CA ASN A 209 -8.87 6.69 0.30
C ASN A 209 -10.11 6.98 1.13
N HIS A 210 -11.13 6.12 1.04
CA HIS A 210 -12.41 6.31 1.72
C HIS A 210 -12.28 6.33 3.24
N ASN A 211 -11.50 5.40 3.82
CA ASN A 211 -11.44 5.22 5.27
C ASN A 211 -10.28 5.97 5.95
N SER A 212 -9.35 6.57 5.20
CA SER A 212 -8.15 7.18 5.76
C SER A 212 -7.74 8.46 5.01
N LEU A 213 -7.19 8.35 3.80
CA LEU A 213 -6.42 9.44 3.19
C LEU A 213 -7.28 10.63 2.74
N SER A 214 -8.57 10.43 2.48
CA SER A 214 -9.51 11.52 2.17
C SER A 214 -9.74 12.47 3.35
N HIS A 215 -9.50 12.00 4.58
CA HIS A 215 -9.66 12.79 5.81
C HIS A 215 -8.43 13.60 6.19
N LEU A 216 -7.30 13.43 5.50
CA LEU A 216 -6.10 14.22 5.72
C LEU A 216 -6.35 15.71 5.44
N THR A 217 -5.50 16.57 6.02
CA THR A 217 -5.47 17.97 5.59
C THR A 217 -4.93 18.08 4.16
N GLU A 218 -5.21 19.19 3.48
CA GLU A 218 -4.61 19.44 2.17
C GLU A 218 -3.08 19.52 2.25
N ALA A 219 -2.56 20.13 3.31
CA ALA A 219 -1.13 20.18 3.57
C ALA A 219 -0.51 18.77 3.70
N ASP A 220 -1.17 17.85 4.41
CA ASP A 220 -0.68 16.47 4.53
C ASP A 220 -0.71 15.71 3.20
N ARG A 221 -1.75 15.90 2.38
CA ARG A 221 -1.81 15.28 1.04
C ARG A 221 -0.73 15.82 0.10
N LEU A 222 -0.47 17.12 0.13
CA LEU A 222 0.61 17.75 -0.62
C LEU A 222 1.99 17.33 -0.10
N ALA A 223 2.14 17.13 1.21
CA ALA A 223 3.36 16.59 1.82
C ALA A 223 3.65 15.18 1.30
N ILE A 224 2.65 14.29 1.24
CA ILE A 224 2.78 12.96 0.62
C ILE A 224 3.28 13.09 -0.83
N ALA A 225 2.64 13.95 -1.63
CA ALA A 225 3.05 14.16 -3.02
C ALA A 225 4.50 14.68 -3.12
N THR A 226 4.88 15.60 -2.23
CA THR A 226 6.23 16.19 -2.17
C THR A 226 7.28 15.12 -1.88
N TYR A 227 7.03 14.21 -0.95
CA TYR A 227 7.92 13.11 -0.67
C TYR A 227 8.00 12.12 -1.85
N LEU A 228 6.85 11.59 -2.30
CA LEU A 228 6.78 10.55 -3.32
C LEU A 228 7.46 10.97 -4.64
N LYS A 229 7.29 12.22 -5.06
CA LYS A 229 7.92 12.77 -6.28
C LYS A 229 9.44 12.94 -6.19
N THR A 230 10.05 12.65 -5.04
CA THR A 230 11.52 12.61 -4.87
C THR A 230 12.07 11.21 -4.67
N VAL A 231 11.21 10.21 -4.43
CA VAL A 231 11.65 8.85 -4.17
C VAL A 231 12.26 8.25 -5.43
N GLU A 232 13.46 7.70 -5.29
CA GLU A 232 14.13 6.89 -6.29
C GLU A 232 14.45 5.52 -5.66
N SER A 233 14.11 4.43 -6.34
CA SER A 233 14.41 3.07 -5.93
C SER A 233 15.80 2.66 -6.40
N GLU A 234 16.47 1.74 -5.68
CA GLU A 234 17.75 1.16 -6.12
C GLU A 234 17.59 0.44 -7.47
N GLU A 235 16.47 -0.26 -7.63
CA GLU A 235 16.10 -0.96 -8.85
C GLU A 235 14.70 -0.55 -9.33
N TYR A 236 14.56 -0.40 -10.63
CA TYR A 236 13.32 0.00 -11.29
C TYR A 236 12.54 -1.21 -11.83
N LEU A 237 11.26 -1.29 -11.49
CA LEU A 237 10.31 -2.11 -12.25
C LEU A 237 9.90 -1.36 -13.51
N GLY A 238 10.12 -1.97 -14.68
CA GLY A 238 9.79 -1.39 -15.98
C GLY A 238 11.03 -0.96 -16.77
N VAL A 239 10.87 0.08 -17.58
CA VAL A 239 11.93 0.56 -18.49
C VAL A 239 12.21 2.03 -18.23
N SER A 240 13.47 2.36 -17.92
CA SER A 240 13.91 3.73 -17.65
C SER A 240 13.60 4.66 -18.83
N PRO A 241 13.27 5.94 -18.62
CA PRO A 241 13.11 6.92 -19.69
C PRO A 241 14.30 6.96 -20.65
N SER A 242 14.07 7.34 -21.91
CA SER A 242 15.10 7.39 -22.95
C SER A 242 14.79 8.51 -23.93
N ASP A 243 15.76 9.39 -24.16
CA ASP A 243 15.68 10.47 -25.15
C ASP A 243 16.04 10.03 -26.57
N LEU A 244 16.42 8.76 -26.74
CA LEU A 244 16.73 8.19 -28.06
C LEU A 244 15.46 8.06 -28.92
N PRO A 245 15.59 8.17 -30.27
CA PRO A 245 14.47 7.95 -31.19
C PRO A 245 13.77 6.59 -30.97
N PRO A 246 12.44 6.51 -31.15
CA PRO A 246 11.69 5.29 -30.94
C PRO A 246 12.12 4.21 -31.95
N THR A 247 12.41 3.00 -31.45
CA THR A 247 12.73 1.83 -32.27
C THR A 247 11.79 0.67 -31.95
N ILE A 248 11.61 -0.26 -32.90
CA ILE A 248 10.82 -1.48 -32.67
C ILE A 248 11.38 -2.29 -31.49
N ALA A 249 12.71 -2.40 -31.41
CA ALA A 249 13.37 -3.09 -30.30
C ALA A 249 13.03 -2.45 -28.95
N ARG A 250 13.03 -1.12 -28.89
CA ARG A 250 12.64 -0.36 -27.70
C ARG A 250 11.16 -0.54 -27.37
N GLY A 251 10.27 -0.44 -28.35
CA GLY A 251 8.84 -0.67 -28.17
C GLY A 251 8.54 -2.07 -27.62
N ARG A 252 9.23 -3.09 -28.14
CA ARG A 252 9.16 -4.47 -27.62
C ARG A 252 9.61 -4.54 -26.16
N GLN A 253 10.69 -3.86 -25.80
CA GLN A 253 11.19 -3.83 -24.43
C GLN A 253 10.17 -3.18 -23.48
N VAL A 254 9.58 -2.03 -23.86
CA VAL A 254 8.52 -1.36 -23.09
C VAL A 254 7.33 -2.29 -22.91
N TYR A 255 6.86 -2.92 -23.99
CA TYR A 255 5.74 -3.84 -23.92
C TYR A 255 6.00 -5.00 -22.96
N LEU A 256 7.15 -5.68 -23.10
CA LEU A 256 7.48 -6.85 -22.26
C LEU A 256 7.63 -6.51 -20.78
N LYS A 257 8.09 -5.29 -20.46
CA LYS A 257 8.40 -4.89 -19.09
C LYS A 257 7.28 -4.11 -18.39
N ALA A 258 6.37 -3.47 -19.12
CA ALA A 258 5.32 -2.61 -18.55
C ALA A 258 3.90 -3.08 -18.92
N CYS A 259 3.68 -3.54 -20.16
CA CYS A 259 2.33 -3.85 -20.65
C CYS A 259 1.96 -5.33 -20.47
N LEU A 260 2.93 -6.23 -20.67
CA LEU A 260 2.72 -7.68 -20.70
C LEU A 260 2.06 -8.19 -19.41
N ILE A 261 2.40 -7.59 -18.27
CA ILE A 261 1.88 -7.99 -16.95
C ILE A 261 0.35 -8.00 -16.88
N CYS A 262 -0.32 -7.14 -17.65
CA CYS A 262 -1.78 -7.11 -17.77
C CYS A 262 -2.29 -7.74 -19.07
N HIS A 263 -1.63 -7.43 -20.19
CA HIS A 263 -2.09 -7.77 -21.54
C HIS A 263 -1.78 -9.22 -21.98
N GLN A 264 -1.12 -10.03 -21.14
CA GLN A 264 -0.93 -11.45 -21.40
C GLN A 264 -2.15 -12.29 -20.96
N ASP A 265 -2.69 -12.01 -19.77
CA ASP A 265 -3.67 -12.89 -19.09
C ASP A 265 -4.97 -12.15 -18.72
N ASN A 266 -5.34 -11.11 -19.48
CA ASN A 266 -6.55 -10.32 -19.25
C ASN A 266 -6.67 -9.75 -17.83
N LYS A 267 -5.55 -9.34 -17.21
CA LYS A 267 -5.61 -8.78 -15.86
C LYS A 267 -6.38 -7.47 -15.90
N MET A 268 -7.32 -7.30 -14.97
CA MET A 268 -8.16 -6.11 -14.83
C MET A 268 -8.90 -5.70 -16.12
N GLY A 269 -9.22 -6.68 -17.00
CA GLY A 269 -9.93 -6.42 -18.26
C GLY A 269 -9.05 -5.91 -19.41
N ALA A 270 -7.72 -5.98 -19.27
CA ALA A 270 -6.78 -5.61 -20.32
C ALA A 270 -6.94 -6.52 -21.55
N PRO A 271 -7.04 -5.97 -22.78
CA PRO A 271 -7.15 -6.79 -23.98
C PRO A 271 -5.91 -7.68 -24.16
N VAL A 272 -6.15 -8.97 -24.39
CA VAL A 272 -5.07 -9.97 -24.54
C VAL A 272 -4.39 -9.80 -25.89
N ILE A 273 -3.06 -9.82 -25.91
CA ILE A 273 -2.32 -9.79 -27.16
C ILE A 273 -2.66 -11.00 -28.03
N GLY A 274 -2.96 -10.77 -29.31
CA GLY A 274 -3.37 -11.81 -30.25
C GLY A 274 -4.86 -12.11 -30.27
N ASP A 275 -5.66 -11.59 -29.34
CA ASP A 275 -7.13 -11.70 -29.38
C ASP A 275 -7.74 -10.64 -30.33
N SER A 276 -7.79 -10.99 -31.62
CA SER A 276 -8.28 -10.09 -32.67
C SER A 276 -9.70 -9.58 -32.44
N ALA A 277 -10.59 -10.37 -31.82
CA ALA A 277 -11.97 -9.98 -31.56
C ALA A 277 -12.06 -8.89 -30.48
N SER A 278 -11.29 -9.04 -29.41
CA SER A 278 -11.19 -8.03 -28.34
C SER A 278 -10.62 -6.71 -28.87
N TRP A 279 -9.54 -6.76 -29.65
CA TRP A 279 -8.94 -5.57 -30.24
C TRP A 279 -9.83 -4.90 -31.29
N TYR A 280 -10.52 -5.67 -32.14
CA TYR A 280 -11.44 -5.12 -33.15
C TYR A 280 -12.56 -4.30 -32.52
N THR A 281 -13.16 -4.79 -31.43
CA THR A 281 -14.24 -4.08 -30.73
C THR A 281 -13.76 -2.72 -30.21
N ARG A 282 -12.53 -2.64 -29.71
CA ARG A 282 -11.93 -1.40 -29.18
C ARG A 282 -11.50 -0.43 -30.28
N LEU A 283 -10.97 -0.94 -31.38
CA LEU A 283 -10.67 -0.16 -32.57
C LEU A 283 -11.93 0.44 -33.17
N LYS A 284 -13.02 -0.32 -33.22
CA LYS A 284 -14.31 0.16 -33.71
C LYS A 284 -14.89 1.28 -32.86
N SER A 285 -14.72 1.23 -31.53
CA SER A 285 -15.30 2.23 -30.63
C SER A 285 -14.49 3.52 -30.54
N SER A 286 -13.16 3.45 -30.63
CA SER A 286 -12.26 4.58 -30.30
C SER A 286 -11.23 4.91 -31.38
N GLY A 287 -11.14 4.09 -32.43
CA GLY A 287 -10.13 4.21 -33.48
C GLY A 287 -8.71 3.98 -32.96
N LEU A 288 -7.73 4.11 -33.86
CA LEU A 288 -6.33 3.99 -33.51
C LEU A 288 -5.86 5.12 -32.56
N THR A 289 -6.38 6.33 -32.77
CA THR A 289 -6.13 7.49 -31.90
C THR A 289 -6.58 7.24 -30.46
N GLY A 290 -7.73 6.59 -30.27
CA GLY A 290 -8.20 6.22 -28.94
C GLY A 290 -7.28 5.23 -28.23
N LEU A 291 -6.77 4.23 -28.96
CA LEU A 291 -5.79 3.29 -28.40
C LEU A 291 -4.49 4.00 -27.97
N TYR A 292 -3.94 4.89 -28.80
CA TYR A 292 -2.76 5.66 -28.41
C TYR A 292 -3.02 6.55 -27.21
N ARG A 293 -4.19 7.19 -27.14
CA ARG A 293 -4.57 8.00 -25.99
C ARG A 293 -4.60 7.17 -24.71
N HIS A 294 -5.25 6.00 -24.72
CA HIS A 294 -5.29 5.13 -23.55
C HIS A 294 -3.90 4.60 -23.17
N ALA A 295 -3.04 4.36 -24.15
CA ALA A 295 -1.67 3.92 -23.89
C ALA A 295 -0.78 5.00 -23.25
N ILE A 296 -1.05 6.28 -23.53
CA ILE A 296 -0.26 7.43 -23.05
C ILE A 296 -0.82 8.00 -21.74
N TYR A 297 -2.15 8.07 -21.63
CA TYR A 297 -2.84 8.74 -20.51
C TYR A 297 -3.52 7.77 -19.54
N GLY A 298 -3.34 6.46 -19.75
CA GLY A 298 -4.04 5.44 -18.99
C GLY A 298 -5.52 5.35 -19.37
N TYR A 299 -6.18 4.32 -18.87
CA TYR A 299 -7.62 4.11 -19.04
C TYR A 299 -8.14 3.07 -18.05
N ASN A 300 -9.17 3.43 -17.30
CA ASN A 300 -9.70 2.72 -16.15
C ASN A 300 -8.60 2.34 -15.15
N GLN A 301 -8.13 1.10 -15.18
CA GLN A 301 -7.12 0.56 -14.27
C GLN A 301 -5.74 0.46 -14.95
N MET A 302 -5.62 0.87 -16.21
CA MET A 302 -4.35 0.95 -16.90
C MET A 302 -3.57 2.15 -16.34
N PRO A 303 -2.39 1.91 -15.74
CA PRO A 303 -1.55 2.97 -15.22
C PRO A 303 -0.97 3.83 -16.35
N VAL A 304 -0.47 5.01 -15.97
CA VAL A 304 0.34 5.90 -16.80
C VAL A 304 1.83 5.62 -16.59
#